data_AF-A0A353SSP1-F1
#
_entry.id   AF-A0A353SSP1-F1
#
_cell.length_a   1.000
_cell.length_b   1.000
_cell.length_c   1.000
_cell.angle_alpha   90.00
_cell.angle_beta   90.00
_cell.angle_gamma   90.00
#
_symmetry.space_group_name_H-M   'P 1'
#
loop_
_entity.id
_entity.type
_entity.pdbx_description
1 polymer ?
#
loop_
_entity_poly.entity_id
_entity_poly.type
_entity_poly.pdbx_seq_one_letter_code
_entity_poly.pdbx_strand_id
1 'polypeptide(L)'
;MDRYTKGFVVASLVYFFLAAVLGIWMGGADAAGWVKFAHVHFNLLGFMSMMIYGVGYFILPRFNGRTLRWPSWVPIHFFVANIGLLGMVGTAPSLPSMGFVFFSALSVISAGMFAVNLGATMLLEPKAEDEPASAAEDASPGVASTATAGHAPAEAPSAQPAAAPKIDPDMRVGEILTRWPETVEVFVGHGFASLANPEHREQVKQIPITLRMACQRHNVDLDYMLSELNEAVSPAFAAKDASPAAASAATAGKPGTGKKGKQAGLKAGETIGADHILGEILAAYPETEKVFRKYYGDGCFSCPGQATESVKQSAMMHNVSAKQLLSELNQAAGF
;
A
#
# COMPACT_ATOMS: atom_id res chain seq x y z
N MET A 1 -7.81 3.71 4.31
CA MET A 1 -7.97 3.29 5.72
C MET A 1 -8.81 2.02 5.74
N ASP A 2 -8.40 0.96 6.43
CA ASP A 2 -9.20 -0.28 6.50
C ASP A 2 -10.47 -0.07 7.34
N ARG A 3 -11.41 -1.04 7.26
CA ARG A 3 -12.73 -0.92 7.87
C ARG A 3 -12.69 -0.69 9.38
N TYR A 4 -11.75 -1.30 10.09
CA TYR A 4 -11.70 -1.26 11.56
C TYR A 4 -10.98 -0.01 12.04
N THR A 5 -9.94 0.41 11.33
CA THR A 5 -9.29 1.70 11.58
C THR A 5 -10.27 2.86 11.35
N LYS A 6 -11.11 2.79 10.31
CA LYS A 6 -12.24 3.73 10.14
C LYS A 6 -13.28 3.56 11.25
N GLY A 7 -13.56 2.32 11.65
CA GLY A 7 -14.48 1.99 12.73
C GLY A 7 -14.13 2.68 14.05
N PHE A 8 -12.84 2.72 14.43
CA PHE A 8 -12.37 3.45 15.61
C PHE A 8 -12.72 4.94 15.56
N VAL A 9 -12.50 5.59 14.41
CA VAL A 9 -12.83 7.02 14.21
C VAL A 9 -14.34 7.25 14.26
N VAL A 10 -15.15 6.36 13.67
CA VAL A 10 -16.61 6.51 13.72
C VAL A 10 -17.14 6.28 15.14
N ALA A 11 -16.64 5.24 15.83
CA ALA A 11 -17.02 4.95 17.21
C ALA A 11 -16.65 6.10 18.15
N SER A 12 -15.50 6.75 17.95
CA SER A 12 -15.08 7.89 18.78
C SER A 12 -16.07 9.06 18.71
N LEU A 13 -16.59 9.36 17.51
CA LEU A 13 -17.61 10.40 17.32
C LEU A 13 -18.93 10.03 17.99
N VAL A 14 -19.31 8.75 17.95
CA VAL A 14 -20.51 8.26 18.66
C VAL A 14 -20.34 8.43 20.17
N TYR A 15 -19.21 8.00 20.74
CA TYR A 15 -18.95 8.17 22.17
C TYR A 15 -18.87 9.63 22.59
N PHE A 16 -18.29 10.50 21.75
CA PHE A 16 -18.26 11.95 22.00
C PHE A 16 -19.67 12.52 22.11
N PHE A 17 -20.54 12.19 21.15
CA PHE A 17 -21.92 12.63 21.17
C PHE A 17 -22.67 12.12 22.42
N LEU A 18 -22.54 10.84 22.74
CA LEU A 18 -23.13 10.26 23.96
C LEU A 18 -22.62 10.97 25.22
N ALA A 19 -21.31 11.21 25.31
CA ALA A 19 -20.72 11.89 26.45
C ALA A 19 -21.25 13.33 26.59
N ALA A 20 -21.41 14.07 25.49
CA ALA A 20 -22.00 15.41 25.49
C ALA A 20 -23.44 15.42 26.02
N VAL A 21 -24.27 14.45 25.59
CA VAL A 21 -25.64 14.27 26.11
C VAL A 21 -25.63 14.00 27.63
N LEU A 22 -24.74 13.12 28.11
CA LEU A 22 -24.59 12.88 29.55
C LEU A 22 -24.12 14.14 30.30
N GLY A 23 -23.29 14.98 29.67
CA GLY A 23 -22.83 16.24 30.24
C GLY A 23 -23.97 17.24 30.46
N ILE A 24 -24.89 17.35 29.49
CA ILE A 24 -26.12 18.16 29.63
C ILE A 24 -26.96 17.61 30.79
N TRP A 25 -27.15 16.29 30.87
CA TRP A 25 -27.94 15.68 31.94
C TRP A 25 -27.34 15.98 33.31
N MET A 26 -26.02 15.82 33.48
CA MET A 26 -25.32 16.13 34.72
C MET A 26 -25.40 17.61 35.13
N GLY A 27 -25.47 18.53 34.16
CA GLY A 27 -25.58 19.96 34.43
C GLY A 27 -27.00 20.44 34.71
N GLY A 28 -28.02 19.71 34.22
CA GLY A 28 -29.43 20.11 34.28
C GLY A 28 -30.30 19.37 35.29
N ALA A 29 -29.83 18.27 35.87
CA ALA A 29 -30.60 17.48 36.83
C ALA A 29 -29.72 16.80 37.88
N ASP A 30 -30.35 16.23 38.92
CA ASP A 30 -29.68 15.38 39.90
C ASP A 30 -29.35 14.01 39.27
N ALA A 31 -28.22 13.96 38.57
CA ALA A 31 -27.78 12.78 37.85
C ALA A 31 -27.20 11.73 38.81
N ALA A 32 -27.56 10.47 38.58
CA ALA A 32 -27.02 9.34 39.34
C ALA A 32 -25.48 9.31 39.31
N GLY A 33 -24.86 8.84 40.39
CA GLY A 33 -23.39 8.88 40.55
C GLY A 33 -22.59 8.21 39.42
N TRP A 34 -23.14 7.16 38.80
CA TRP A 34 -22.52 6.47 37.67
C TRP A 34 -22.47 7.31 36.38
N VAL A 35 -23.33 8.34 36.24
CA VAL A 35 -23.39 9.19 35.04
C VAL A 35 -22.10 9.98 34.88
N LYS A 36 -21.53 10.49 35.98
CA LYS A 36 -20.22 11.16 35.98
C LYS A 36 -19.12 10.22 35.50
N PHE A 37 -19.15 8.98 35.98
CA PHE A 37 -18.20 7.96 35.57
C PHE A 37 -18.32 7.66 34.07
N ALA A 38 -19.55 7.46 33.57
CA ALA A 38 -19.82 7.22 32.15
C ALA A 38 -19.37 8.40 31.27
N HIS A 39 -19.70 9.64 31.65
CA HIS A 39 -19.32 10.85 30.92
C HIS A 39 -17.80 10.97 30.75
N VAL A 40 -17.03 10.76 31.82
CA VAL A 40 -15.57 10.86 31.77
C VAL A 40 -14.97 9.76 30.89
N HIS A 41 -15.41 8.51 31.03
CA HIS A 41 -14.83 7.40 30.29
C HIS A 41 -15.25 7.38 28.82
N PHE A 42 -16.47 7.82 28.48
CA PHE A 42 -16.85 8.03 27.09
C PHE A 42 -16.06 9.16 26.44
N ASN A 43 -15.70 10.24 27.16
CA ASN A 43 -14.82 11.27 26.62
C ASN A 43 -13.36 10.78 26.46
N LEU A 44 -12.79 10.14 27.48
CA LEU A 44 -11.37 9.77 27.46
C LEU A 44 -11.12 8.48 26.68
N LEU A 45 -11.75 7.38 27.06
CA LEU A 45 -11.52 6.09 26.41
C LEU A 45 -12.34 5.93 25.13
N GLY A 46 -13.56 6.46 25.12
CA GLY A 46 -14.45 6.40 23.95
C GLY A 46 -14.03 7.37 22.85
N PHE A 47 -13.96 8.66 23.14
CA PHE A 47 -13.64 9.67 22.15
C PHE A 47 -12.12 9.80 21.93
N MET A 48 -11.37 10.24 22.93
CA MET A 48 -9.95 10.55 22.75
C MET A 48 -9.13 9.32 22.37
N SER A 49 -9.22 8.22 23.13
CA SER A 49 -8.42 7.02 22.86
C SER A 49 -8.80 6.35 21.54
N MET A 50 -10.08 6.16 21.22
CA MET A 50 -10.47 5.56 19.93
C MET A 50 -10.06 6.44 18.74
N MET A 51 -10.12 7.76 18.86
CA MET A 51 -9.62 8.67 17.83
C MET A 51 -8.11 8.47 17.62
N ILE A 52 -7.35 8.40 18.71
CA ILE A 52 -5.91 8.11 18.67
C ILE A 52 -5.64 6.73 18.07
N TYR A 53 -6.45 5.72 18.36
CA TYR A 53 -6.28 4.37 17.80
C TYR A 53 -6.50 4.36 16.28
N GLY A 54 -7.63 4.90 15.81
CA GLY A 54 -7.95 4.94 14.39
C GLY A 54 -6.95 5.78 13.60
N VAL A 55 -6.71 7.01 14.04
CA VAL A 55 -5.75 7.90 13.36
C VAL A 55 -4.32 7.38 13.50
N GLY A 56 -3.94 6.87 14.67
CA GLY A 56 -2.60 6.37 14.95
C GLY A 56 -2.23 5.16 14.10
N TYR A 57 -3.10 4.16 13.97
CA TYR A 57 -2.85 3.02 13.10
C TYR A 57 -2.79 3.39 11.62
N PHE A 58 -3.47 4.46 11.22
CA PHE A 58 -3.44 4.91 9.82
C PHE A 58 -2.23 5.79 9.52
N ILE A 59 -2.02 6.85 10.28
CA ILE A 59 -1.08 7.92 9.91
C ILE A 59 0.35 7.57 10.33
N LEU A 60 0.56 7.11 11.55
CA LEU A 60 1.91 6.99 12.12
C LEU A 60 2.81 5.97 11.40
N PRO A 61 2.33 4.77 10.99
CA PRO A 61 3.12 3.86 10.17
C PRO A 61 3.54 4.49 8.84
N ARG A 62 2.65 5.26 8.21
CA ARG A 62 2.89 5.90 6.91
C ARG A 62 3.93 7.00 6.98
N PHE A 63 3.89 7.85 8.01
CA PHE A 63 4.93 8.86 8.23
C PHE A 63 6.32 8.28 8.47
N ASN A 64 6.40 7.03 8.94
CA ASN A 64 7.66 6.32 9.14
C ASN A 64 8.01 5.39 7.97
N GLY A 65 7.23 5.41 6.89
CA GLY A 65 7.42 4.55 5.72
C GLY A 65 7.33 3.05 6.02
N ARG A 66 6.52 2.67 7.03
CA ARG A 66 6.36 1.29 7.50
C ARG A 66 4.91 0.82 7.37
N THR A 67 4.74 -0.48 7.19
CA THR A 67 3.45 -1.16 7.35
C THR A 67 3.25 -1.51 8.81
N LEU A 68 1.99 -1.62 9.25
CA LEU A 68 1.69 -2.01 10.61
C LEU A 68 2.18 -3.45 10.86
N ARG A 69 2.91 -3.68 11.97
CA ARG A 69 3.56 -4.97 12.27
C ARG A 69 2.56 -6.12 12.36
N TRP A 70 1.46 -5.93 13.08
CA TRP A 70 0.40 -6.94 13.22
C TRP A 70 -0.96 -6.36 12.82
N PRO A 71 -1.30 -6.33 11.51
CA PRO A 71 -2.58 -5.81 11.03
C PRO A 71 -3.78 -6.60 11.53
N SER A 72 -3.62 -7.91 11.74
CA SER A 72 -4.67 -8.82 12.24
C SER A 72 -5.12 -8.51 13.67
N TRP A 73 -4.34 -7.76 14.45
CA TRP A 73 -4.71 -7.36 15.81
C TRP A 73 -5.69 -6.19 15.83
N VAL A 74 -5.76 -5.37 14.77
CA VAL A 74 -6.62 -4.18 14.72
C VAL A 74 -8.11 -4.52 14.86
N PRO A 75 -8.67 -5.52 14.14
CA PRO A 75 -10.02 -6.00 14.38
C PRO A 75 -10.30 -6.42 15.83
N ILE A 76 -9.38 -7.21 16.41
CA ILE A 76 -9.53 -7.76 17.77
C ILE A 76 -9.50 -6.60 18.77
N HIS A 77 -8.54 -5.70 18.60
CA HIS A 77 -8.40 -4.50 19.42
C HIS A 77 -9.69 -3.68 19.38
N PHE A 78 -10.30 -3.48 18.20
CA PHE A 78 -11.55 -2.73 18.07
C PHE A 78 -12.67 -3.30 18.94
N PHE A 79 -12.88 -4.62 18.91
CA PHE A 79 -13.91 -5.25 19.73
C PHE A 79 -13.55 -5.24 21.22
N VAL A 80 -12.32 -5.56 21.58
CA VAL A 80 -11.86 -5.56 22.98
C VAL A 80 -12.02 -4.18 23.61
N ALA A 81 -11.66 -3.11 22.87
CA ALA A 81 -11.79 -1.73 23.32
C ALA A 81 -13.25 -1.34 23.59
N ASN A 82 -14.16 -1.68 22.66
CA ASN A 82 -15.58 -1.33 22.79
C ASN A 82 -16.29 -2.17 23.86
N ILE A 83 -16.03 -3.48 23.91
CA ILE A 83 -16.60 -4.38 24.94
C ILE A 83 -16.09 -3.98 26.32
N GLY A 84 -14.79 -3.69 26.45
CA GLY A 84 -14.19 -3.21 27.69
C GLY A 84 -14.83 -1.91 28.17
N LEU A 85 -14.95 -0.91 27.30
CA LEU A 85 -15.54 0.38 27.66
C LEU A 85 -17.02 0.26 28.04
N LEU A 86 -17.84 -0.32 27.17
CA LEU A 86 -19.29 -0.43 27.40
C LEU A 86 -19.59 -1.29 28.62
N GLY A 87 -18.88 -2.41 28.79
CA GLY A 87 -19.07 -3.28 29.94
C GLY A 87 -18.62 -2.63 31.25
N MET A 88 -17.51 -1.88 31.24
CA MET A 88 -17.03 -1.16 32.42
C MET A 88 -18.02 -0.07 32.84
N VAL A 89 -18.54 0.70 31.88
CA VAL A 89 -19.56 1.72 32.17
C VAL A 89 -20.87 1.08 32.62
N GLY A 90 -21.32 0.00 31.97
CA GLY A 90 -22.56 -0.69 32.32
C GLY A 90 -22.52 -1.38 33.69
N THR A 91 -21.34 -1.76 34.17
CA THR A 91 -21.16 -2.38 35.50
C THR A 91 -20.74 -1.40 36.61
N ALA A 92 -20.48 -0.14 36.26
CA ALA A 92 -20.11 0.91 37.22
C ALA A 92 -21.13 1.15 38.37
N PRO A 93 -22.46 1.05 38.16
CA PRO A 93 -23.42 1.19 39.27
C PRO A 93 -23.24 0.14 40.38
N SER A 94 -22.61 -0.99 40.07
CA SER A 94 -22.45 -2.15 40.96
C SER A 94 -21.06 -2.21 41.60
N LEU A 95 -20.37 -1.08 41.71
CA LEU A 95 -19.00 -1.03 42.27
C LEU A 95 -18.97 -1.34 43.77
N PRO A 96 -18.03 -2.18 44.25
CA PRO A 96 -17.11 -3.03 43.48
C PRO A 96 -17.80 -4.30 42.95
N SER A 97 -17.48 -4.72 41.72
CA SER A 97 -17.96 -6.00 41.17
C SER A 97 -16.91 -6.71 40.33
N MET A 98 -16.99 -8.05 40.27
CA MET A 98 -16.14 -8.86 39.38
C MET A 98 -16.34 -8.49 37.91
N GLY A 99 -17.58 -8.17 37.51
CA GLY A 99 -17.89 -7.71 36.16
C GLY A 99 -17.13 -6.43 35.81
N PHE A 100 -17.15 -5.45 36.72
CA PHE A 100 -16.41 -4.20 36.53
C PHE A 100 -14.91 -4.43 36.36
N VAL A 101 -14.31 -5.27 37.22
CA VAL A 101 -12.88 -5.60 37.15
C VAL A 101 -12.55 -6.27 35.82
N PHE A 102 -13.37 -7.22 35.37
CA PHE A 102 -13.19 -7.90 34.09
C PHE A 102 -13.19 -6.94 32.90
N PHE A 103 -14.20 -6.06 32.79
CA PHE A 103 -14.27 -5.12 31.66
C PHE A 103 -13.22 -4.01 31.73
N SER A 104 -12.83 -3.61 32.94
CA SER A 104 -11.70 -2.69 33.15
C SER A 104 -10.39 -3.33 32.68
N ALA A 105 -10.18 -4.61 32.96
CA ALA A 105 -9.02 -5.36 32.50
C ALA A 105 -8.98 -5.46 30.96
N LEU A 106 -10.13 -5.67 30.30
CA LEU A 106 -10.21 -5.61 28.83
C LEU A 106 -9.80 -4.24 28.27
N SER A 107 -10.16 -3.15 28.96
CA SER A 107 -9.75 -1.80 28.56
C SER A 107 -8.24 -1.60 28.66
N VAL A 108 -7.60 -2.14 29.71
CA VAL A 108 -6.13 -2.15 29.86
C VAL A 108 -5.47 -2.98 28.75
N ILE A 109 -6.02 -4.17 28.46
CA ILE A 109 -5.53 -5.04 27.38
C ILE A 109 -5.61 -4.32 26.03
N SER A 110 -6.71 -3.63 25.75
CA SER A 110 -6.88 -2.81 24.53
C SER A 110 -5.80 -1.74 24.42
N ALA A 111 -5.57 -0.94 25.47
CA ALA A 111 -4.53 0.07 25.45
C ALA A 111 -3.13 -0.55 25.24
N GLY A 112 -2.87 -1.72 25.84
CA GLY A 112 -1.64 -2.50 25.64
C GLY A 112 -1.48 -2.97 24.19
N MET A 113 -2.54 -3.49 23.57
CA MET A 113 -2.53 -3.91 22.16
C MET A 113 -2.16 -2.75 21.23
N PHE A 114 -2.68 -1.54 21.49
CA PHE A 114 -2.29 -0.35 20.75
C PHE A 114 -0.81 -0.01 20.94
N ALA A 115 -0.38 0.14 22.18
CA ALA A 115 0.99 0.55 22.51
C ALA A 115 2.02 -0.46 21.97
N VAL A 116 1.77 -1.76 22.11
CA VAL A 116 2.67 -2.81 21.62
C VAL A 116 2.69 -2.85 20.11
N ASN A 117 1.55 -2.89 19.43
CA ASN A 117 1.52 -3.03 17.97
C ASN A 117 2.11 -1.79 17.29
N LEU A 118 1.68 -0.59 17.71
CA LEU A 118 2.19 0.65 17.14
C LEU A 118 3.65 0.90 17.56
N GLY A 119 3.99 0.69 18.83
CA GLY A 119 5.36 0.85 19.32
C GLY A 119 6.34 -0.10 18.64
N ALA A 120 5.98 -1.38 18.49
CA ALA A 120 6.77 -2.34 17.73
C ALA A 120 6.93 -1.91 16.26
N THR A 121 5.88 -1.37 15.65
CA THR A 121 5.95 -0.85 14.28
C THR A 121 6.94 0.31 14.16
N MET A 122 7.02 1.19 15.17
CA MET A 122 7.91 2.36 15.12
C MET A 122 9.35 2.06 15.54
N LEU A 123 9.55 1.14 16.49
CA LEU A 123 10.84 0.96 17.16
C LEU A 123 11.62 -0.26 16.70
N LEU A 124 10.94 -1.35 16.31
CA LEU A 124 11.64 -2.55 15.88
C LEU A 124 12.04 -2.43 14.42
N GLU A 125 13.23 -2.89 14.08
CA GLU A 125 13.66 -3.01 12.69
C GLU A 125 12.73 -3.99 11.94
N PRO A 126 12.48 -3.76 10.64
CA PRO A 126 11.71 -4.69 9.82
C PRO A 126 12.30 -6.09 9.96
N LYS A 127 11.45 -7.11 10.15
CA LYS A 127 11.92 -8.48 10.21
C LYS A 127 12.47 -8.81 8.81
N ALA A 128 13.65 -9.40 8.71
CA ALA A 128 14.25 -9.81 7.43
C ALA A 128 13.37 -10.78 6.61
N GLU A 129 12.28 -11.29 7.20
CA GLU A 129 11.24 -12.08 6.54
C GLU A 129 10.27 -11.24 5.69
N ASP A 130 10.31 -9.91 5.79
CA ASP A 130 9.62 -8.99 4.86
C ASP A 130 10.47 -8.67 3.61
N GLU A 131 11.72 -9.17 3.54
CA GLU A 131 12.32 -9.51 2.24
C GLU A 131 11.75 -10.86 1.81
N PRO A 132 11.16 -11.00 0.61
CA PRO A 132 10.59 -12.26 0.17
C PRO A 132 11.68 -13.30 -0.08
N ALA A 133 12.02 -14.06 0.98
CA ALA A 133 12.66 -15.36 0.90
C ALA A 133 11.56 -16.44 0.85
N SER A 134 11.02 -16.72 -0.34
CA SER A 134 10.32 -17.98 -0.59
C SER A 134 11.26 -18.91 -1.36
N ALA A 135 12.18 -19.53 -0.63
CA ALA A 135 12.83 -20.77 -1.03
C ALA A 135 12.43 -21.85 -0.03
N ALA A 136 11.87 -22.93 -0.56
CA ALA A 136 11.75 -24.26 0.04
C ALA A 136 10.76 -24.42 1.22
N GLU A 137 9.62 -25.07 0.99
CA GLU A 137 9.43 -26.51 1.28
C GLU A 137 7.94 -26.90 1.19
N ASP A 138 7.65 -27.75 0.21
CA ASP A 138 6.44 -28.58 0.10
C ASP A 138 6.44 -29.70 1.15
N ALA A 139 5.25 -30.09 1.63
CA ALA A 139 5.00 -31.49 2.02
C ALA A 139 3.48 -31.85 2.07
N SER A 140 2.96 -32.30 0.91
CA SER A 140 2.10 -33.50 0.68
C SER A 140 0.73 -33.71 1.39
N PRO A 141 -0.12 -34.69 0.96
CA PRO A 141 -0.39 -35.21 -0.39
C PRO A 141 -1.90 -35.40 -0.72
N GLY A 142 -2.23 -35.43 -2.02
CA GLY A 142 -2.94 -36.57 -2.62
C GLY A 142 -4.48 -36.73 -2.59
N VAL A 143 -5.04 -36.65 -3.81
CA VAL A 143 -6.02 -37.58 -4.46
C VAL A 143 -7.53 -37.52 -4.14
N ALA A 144 -8.31 -37.22 -5.19
CA ALA A 144 -9.50 -37.92 -5.72
C ALA A 144 -10.54 -36.90 -6.26
N SER A 145 -10.59 -36.61 -7.56
CA SER A 145 -11.32 -37.33 -8.63
C SER A 145 -12.83 -37.48 -8.40
N THR A 146 -13.63 -36.83 -9.25
CA THR A 146 -14.82 -37.35 -9.99
C THR A 146 -15.44 -36.16 -10.76
N ALA A 147 -15.30 -36.08 -12.09
CA ALA A 147 -16.21 -36.65 -13.10
C ALA A 147 -17.65 -36.10 -12.96
N THR A 148 -18.19 -35.31 -13.89
CA THR A 148 -18.83 -35.77 -15.15
C THR A 148 -19.30 -34.52 -15.93
N ALA A 149 -18.91 -34.30 -17.18
CA ALA A 149 -19.43 -34.84 -18.45
C ALA A 149 -20.76 -34.20 -18.94
N GLY A 150 -20.67 -33.50 -20.09
CA GLY A 150 -21.81 -32.98 -20.85
C GLY A 150 -21.38 -32.29 -22.16
N HIS A 151 -21.20 -33.10 -23.21
CA HIS A 151 -21.05 -32.79 -24.66
C HIS A 151 -22.11 -31.78 -25.16
N ALA A 152 -21.91 -30.78 -26.02
CA ALA A 152 -21.35 -30.63 -27.39
C ALA A 152 -22.44 -29.89 -28.24
N PRO A 153 -22.20 -29.34 -29.47
CA PRO A 153 -21.05 -29.51 -30.35
C PRO A 153 -20.46 -28.20 -30.95
N ALA A 154 -19.41 -28.43 -31.73
CA ALA A 154 -18.60 -27.47 -32.45
C ALA A 154 -19.36 -26.59 -33.45
N GLU A 155 -18.96 -25.33 -33.53
CA GLU A 155 -19.09 -24.51 -34.74
C GLU A 155 -17.84 -23.64 -34.91
N ALA A 156 -17.09 -23.90 -35.97
CA ALA A 156 -16.08 -23.01 -36.54
C ALA A 156 -15.97 -23.38 -38.03
N PRO A 157 -15.48 -22.49 -38.93
CA PRO A 157 -15.08 -21.10 -38.73
C PRO A 157 -15.70 -20.15 -39.77
N SER A 158 -16.08 -18.92 -39.37
CA SER A 158 -16.23 -17.82 -40.32
C SER A 158 -15.05 -16.87 -40.17
N ALA A 159 -14.27 -16.75 -41.24
CA ALA A 159 -13.11 -15.90 -41.34
C ALA A 159 -13.52 -14.42 -41.26
N GLN A 160 -12.99 -13.73 -40.25
CA GLN A 160 -12.89 -12.27 -40.23
C GLN A 160 -11.41 -11.87 -40.26
N PRO A 161 -11.05 -10.75 -40.92
CA PRO A 161 -9.67 -10.43 -41.27
C PRO A 161 -8.81 -10.21 -40.04
N ALA A 162 -7.54 -10.59 -40.11
CA ALA A 162 -6.54 -10.46 -39.06
C ALA A 162 -6.46 -9.02 -38.53
N ALA A 163 -7.17 -8.75 -37.43
CA ALA A 163 -6.94 -7.59 -36.59
C ALA A 163 -5.62 -7.81 -35.83
N ALA A 164 -4.81 -6.76 -35.75
CA ALA A 164 -3.53 -6.80 -35.04
C ALA A 164 -3.69 -7.41 -33.63
N PRO A 165 -2.74 -8.23 -33.17
CA PRO A 165 -2.82 -8.85 -31.85
C PRO A 165 -2.90 -7.76 -30.77
N LYS A 166 -4.07 -7.61 -30.15
CA LYS A 166 -4.28 -6.66 -29.06
C LYS A 166 -4.46 -7.43 -27.75
N ILE A 167 -3.69 -7.05 -26.74
CA ILE A 167 -3.84 -7.53 -25.37
C ILE A 167 -5.02 -6.78 -24.73
N ASP A 168 -5.96 -7.53 -24.18
CA ASP A 168 -7.16 -7.05 -23.51
C ASP A 168 -7.02 -7.19 -21.97
N PRO A 169 -7.60 -6.28 -21.16
CA PRO A 169 -7.52 -6.34 -19.69
C PRO A 169 -8.03 -7.64 -19.06
N ASP A 170 -8.96 -8.35 -19.69
CA ASP A 170 -9.53 -9.58 -19.14
C ASP A 170 -8.80 -10.84 -19.66
N MET A 171 -7.77 -10.66 -20.49
CA MET A 171 -6.87 -11.72 -20.91
C MET A 171 -6.04 -12.24 -19.73
N ARG A 172 -5.82 -13.57 -19.70
CA ARG A 172 -5.04 -14.20 -18.62
C ARG A 172 -3.57 -13.82 -18.76
N VAL A 173 -2.92 -13.49 -17.65
CA VAL A 173 -1.48 -13.19 -17.63
C VAL A 173 -0.69 -14.37 -18.19
N GLY A 174 -1.09 -15.59 -17.83
CA GLY A 174 -0.51 -16.81 -18.39
C GLY A 174 -0.64 -16.95 -19.91
N GLU A 175 -1.76 -16.51 -20.48
CA GLU A 175 -1.98 -16.49 -21.92
C GLU A 175 -1.10 -15.43 -22.58
N ILE A 176 -1.02 -14.23 -22.01
CA ILE A 176 -0.19 -13.13 -22.52
C ILE A 176 1.29 -13.56 -22.57
N LEU A 177 1.81 -14.13 -21.49
CA LEU A 177 3.20 -14.61 -21.40
C LEU A 177 3.51 -15.78 -22.34
N THR A 178 2.48 -16.54 -22.75
CA THR A 178 2.63 -17.65 -23.69
C THR A 178 2.60 -17.18 -25.14
N ARG A 179 1.74 -16.21 -25.45
CA ARG A 179 1.57 -15.68 -26.81
C ARG A 179 2.60 -14.61 -27.16
N TRP A 180 3.07 -13.86 -26.17
CA TRP A 180 4.05 -12.77 -26.32
C TRP A 180 5.12 -12.83 -25.21
N PRO A 181 6.12 -13.71 -25.32
CA PRO A 181 7.20 -13.83 -24.34
C PRO A 181 7.98 -12.53 -24.08
N GLU A 182 8.04 -11.63 -25.06
CA GLU A 182 8.66 -10.30 -24.99
C GLU A 182 8.01 -9.39 -23.94
N THR A 183 6.74 -9.61 -23.61
CA THR A 183 6.02 -8.83 -22.59
C THR A 183 6.54 -9.05 -21.17
N VAL A 184 7.36 -10.08 -20.94
CA VAL A 184 7.96 -10.37 -19.63
C VAL A 184 8.71 -9.16 -19.09
N GLU A 185 9.47 -8.46 -19.94
CA GLU A 185 10.24 -7.29 -19.52
C GLU A 185 9.33 -6.13 -19.10
N VAL A 186 8.21 -5.95 -19.81
CA VAL A 186 7.16 -4.98 -19.46
C VAL A 186 6.55 -5.32 -18.10
N PHE A 187 6.17 -6.58 -17.87
CA PHE A 187 5.64 -7.03 -16.57
C PHE A 187 6.63 -6.81 -15.42
N VAL A 188 7.89 -7.22 -15.59
CA VAL A 188 8.95 -7.04 -14.58
C VAL A 188 9.18 -5.56 -14.31
N GLY A 189 9.19 -4.74 -15.35
CA GLY A 189 9.37 -3.28 -15.27
C GLY A 189 8.29 -2.56 -14.45
N HIS A 190 7.07 -3.12 -14.42
CA HIS A 190 5.86 -2.53 -13.86
C HIS A 190 5.38 -3.18 -12.55
N GLY A 191 6.26 -3.87 -11.81
CA GLY A 191 5.94 -4.37 -10.46
C GLY A 191 5.63 -5.86 -10.36
N PHE A 192 5.81 -6.61 -11.45
CA PHE A 192 5.75 -8.09 -11.46
C PHE A 192 7.16 -8.70 -11.50
N ALA A 193 8.05 -8.24 -10.63
CA ALA A 193 9.46 -8.67 -10.62
C ALA A 193 9.65 -10.19 -10.49
N SER A 194 8.71 -10.88 -9.85
CA SER A 194 8.72 -12.34 -9.72
C SER A 194 8.59 -13.07 -11.05
N LEU A 195 8.11 -12.42 -12.12
CA LEU A 195 8.09 -12.98 -13.49
C LEU A 195 9.48 -12.95 -14.16
N ALA A 196 10.50 -12.35 -13.54
CA ALA A 196 11.88 -12.50 -14.02
C ALA A 196 12.39 -13.95 -13.86
N ASN A 197 11.88 -14.69 -12.87
CA ASN A 197 12.21 -16.10 -12.65
C ASN A 197 11.44 -17.01 -13.64
N PRO A 198 12.13 -17.80 -14.50
CA PRO A 198 11.50 -18.72 -15.45
C PRO A 198 10.54 -19.74 -14.82
N GLU A 199 10.85 -20.26 -13.63
CA GLU A 199 10.03 -21.28 -12.96
C GLU A 199 8.70 -20.69 -12.48
N HIS A 200 8.76 -19.49 -11.90
CA HIS A 200 7.56 -18.78 -11.47
C HIS A 200 6.71 -18.31 -12.67
N ARG A 201 7.31 -18.01 -13.83
CA ARG A 201 6.56 -17.76 -15.07
C ARG A 201 5.74 -18.97 -15.49
N GLU A 202 6.33 -20.16 -15.44
CA GLU A 202 5.63 -21.39 -15.83
C GLU A 202 4.48 -21.72 -14.88
N GLN A 203 4.65 -21.45 -13.59
CA GLN A 203 3.56 -21.55 -12.62
C GLN A 203 2.44 -20.56 -12.94
N VAL A 204 2.75 -19.29 -13.21
CA VAL A 204 1.76 -18.24 -13.52
C VAL A 204 0.96 -18.56 -14.79
N LYS A 205 1.55 -19.30 -15.77
CA LYS A 205 0.82 -19.78 -16.95
C LYS A 205 -0.37 -20.68 -16.62
N GLN A 206 -0.32 -21.38 -15.49
CA GLN A 206 -1.36 -22.32 -15.06
C GLN A 206 -2.43 -21.66 -14.16
N ILE A 207 -2.22 -20.42 -13.70
CA ILE A 207 -3.12 -19.74 -12.77
C ILE A 207 -4.16 -18.90 -13.54
N PRO A 208 -5.47 -18.98 -13.21
CA PRO A 208 -6.51 -18.21 -13.88
C PRO A 208 -6.59 -16.75 -13.37
N ILE A 209 -5.50 -15.99 -13.46
CA ILE A 209 -5.47 -14.55 -13.12
C ILE A 209 -5.49 -13.73 -14.42
N THR A 210 -6.43 -12.80 -14.52
CA THR A 210 -6.50 -11.82 -15.62
C THR A 210 -5.54 -10.65 -15.40
N LEU A 211 -5.16 -9.95 -16.47
CA LEU A 211 -4.32 -8.76 -16.40
C LEU A 211 -4.92 -7.69 -15.47
N ARG A 212 -6.22 -7.39 -15.59
CA ARG A 212 -6.96 -6.50 -14.69
C ARG A 212 -6.79 -6.88 -13.22
N MET A 213 -6.96 -8.17 -12.92
CA MET A 213 -6.89 -8.66 -11.54
C MET A 213 -5.45 -8.65 -11.02
N ALA A 214 -4.47 -8.90 -11.88
CA ALA A 214 -3.06 -8.76 -11.57
C ALA A 214 -2.69 -7.30 -11.28
N CYS A 215 -3.07 -6.36 -12.15
CA CYS A 215 -2.85 -4.93 -11.95
C CYS A 215 -3.50 -4.41 -10.67
N GLN A 216 -4.76 -4.80 -10.40
CA GLN A 216 -5.48 -4.39 -9.19
C GLN A 216 -4.80 -4.91 -7.91
N ARG A 217 -4.32 -6.16 -7.89
CA ARG A 217 -3.65 -6.76 -6.73
C ARG A 217 -2.26 -6.19 -6.48
N HIS A 218 -1.58 -5.78 -7.55
CA HIS A 218 -0.24 -5.20 -7.49
C HIS A 218 -0.25 -3.66 -7.48
N ASN A 219 -1.44 -3.05 -7.43
CA ASN A 219 -1.64 -1.59 -7.47
C ASN A 219 -0.91 -0.94 -8.66
N VAL A 220 -0.98 -1.59 -9.82
CA VAL A 220 -0.45 -1.13 -11.11
C VAL A 220 -1.59 -0.53 -11.91
N ASP A 221 -1.35 0.60 -12.57
CA ASP A 221 -2.33 1.24 -13.46
C ASP A 221 -2.60 0.34 -14.68
N LEU A 222 -3.87 -0.05 -14.85
CA LEU A 222 -4.25 -1.01 -15.87
C LEU A 222 -4.19 -0.41 -17.28
N ASP A 223 -4.59 0.85 -17.46
CA ASP A 223 -4.67 1.48 -18.77
C ASP A 223 -3.27 1.74 -19.32
N TYR A 224 -2.33 2.15 -18.45
CA TYR A 224 -0.92 2.29 -18.78
C TYR A 224 -0.23 0.94 -19.02
N MET A 225 -0.52 -0.07 -18.19
CA MET A 225 0.02 -1.42 -18.43
C MET A 225 -0.45 -1.98 -19.78
N LEU A 226 -1.70 -1.72 -20.15
CA LEU A 226 -2.24 -2.11 -21.45
C LEU A 226 -1.57 -1.38 -22.61
N SER A 227 -1.25 -0.08 -22.49
CA SER A 227 -0.57 0.64 -23.56
C SER A 227 0.83 0.08 -23.80
N GLU A 228 1.60 -0.12 -22.73
CA GLU A 228 2.98 -0.65 -22.80
C GLU A 228 3.00 -2.07 -23.37
N LEU A 229 2.08 -2.94 -22.91
CA LEU A 229 1.96 -4.30 -23.43
C LEU A 229 1.57 -4.32 -24.91
N ASN A 230 0.61 -3.47 -25.30
CA ASN A 230 0.18 -3.40 -26.70
C ASN A 230 1.23 -2.78 -27.62
N GLU A 231 2.05 -1.87 -27.10
CA GLU A 231 3.20 -1.31 -27.81
C GLU A 231 4.29 -2.37 -28.01
N ALA A 232 4.60 -3.16 -26.99
CA ALA A 232 5.60 -4.24 -27.06
C ALA A 232 5.25 -5.34 -28.08
N VAL A 233 3.96 -5.64 -28.26
CA VAL A 233 3.48 -6.66 -29.22
C VAL A 233 3.16 -6.12 -30.60
N SER A 234 3.27 -4.81 -30.81
CA SER A 234 3.01 -4.19 -32.11
C SER A 234 4.17 -4.43 -33.08
N PRO A 235 3.91 -4.63 -34.38
CA PRO A 235 4.91 -5.02 -35.39
C PRO A 235 6.06 -4.02 -35.63
N ALA A 236 6.02 -2.84 -34.99
CA ALA A 236 7.09 -1.85 -35.04
C ALA A 236 8.29 -2.22 -34.13
N PHE A 237 8.10 -3.03 -33.08
CA PHE A 237 9.17 -3.39 -32.15
C PHE A 237 10.07 -4.52 -32.68
N ALA A 238 9.51 -5.46 -33.46
CA ALA A 238 10.24 -6.60 -34.03
C ALA A 238 11.32 -6.25 -35.08
N ALA A 239 11.38 -4.99 -35.54
CA ALA A 239 12.32 -4.55 -36.56
C ALA A 239 13.62 -3.94 -36.02
N LYS A 240 13.80 -3.82 -34.69
CA LYS A 240 14.93 -3.09 -34.10
C LYS A 240 16.10 -3.97 -33.63
N ASP A 241 15.93 -5.28 -33.55
CA ASP A 241 16.98 -6.22 -33.15
C ASP A 241 17.52 -7.06 -34.33
N ALA A 242 18.22 -6.38 -35.25
CA ALA A 242 19.19 -7.01 -36.15
C ALA A 242 20.46 -6.12 -36.23
N SER A 243 21.46 -6.52 -35.45
CA SER A 243 22.83 -5.99 -35.24
C SER A 243 23.65 -5.68 -36.54
N PRO A 244 24.89 -5.08 -36.52
CA PRO A 244 25.80 -4.95 -35.37
C PRO A 244 26.70 -3.69 -35.20
N ALA A 245 27.15 -3.55 -33.95
CA ALA A 245 28.48 -3.17 -33.44
C ALA A 245 29.28 -1.98 -34.05
N ALA A 246 29.55 -0.97 -33.22
CA ALA A 246 30.90 -0.39 -33.05
C ALA A 246 31.00 0.51 -31.80
N ALA A 247 31.90 0.09 -30.89
CA ALA A 247 32.81 0.87 -30.03
C ALA A 247 32.40 2.25 -29.46
N SER A 248 32.44 2.36 -28.13
CA SER A 248 33.54 3.09 -27.46
C SER A 248 33.58 2.77 -25.97
N ALA A 249 34.80 2.67 -25.47
CA ALA A 249 35.19 2.34 -24.12
C ALA A 249 34.90 3.46 -23.10
N ALA A 250 34.57 3.07 -21.86
CA ALA A 250 34.85 3.86 -20.66
C ALA A 250 34.96 2.93 -19.44
N THR A 251 36.20 2.58 -19.13
CA THR A 251 36.81 2.30 -17.82
C THR A 251 35.94 1.86 -16.64
N ALA A 252 36.24 0.65 -16.17
CA ALA A 252 35.94 0.13 -14.85
C ALA A 252 36.51 1.03 -13.73
N GLY A 253 35.64 1.50 -12.85
CA GLY A 253 35.97 2.06 -11.54
C GLY A 253 35.35 1.20 -10.43
N LYS A 254 36.20 0.64 -9.56
CA LYS A 254 35.84 -0.25 -8.44
C LYS A 254 34.97 0.44 -7.36
N PRO A 255 34.23 -0.35 -6.54
CA PRO A 255 33.25 0.16 -5.58
C PRO A 255 33.93 0.78 -4.34
N GLY A 256 33.60 2.03 -4.04
CA GLY A 256 34.04 2.76 -2.86
C GLY A 256 33.01 2.71 -1.74
N THR A 257 33.45 2.21 -0.59
CA THR A 257 32.71 2.13 0.68
C THR A 257 32.46 3.50 1.31
N GLY A 258 31.20 3.73 1.70
CA GLY A 258 30.74 4.47 2.90
C GLY A 258 31.27 5.88 3.18
N LYS A 259 30.36 6.88 3.16
CA LYS A 259 30.25 7.90 4.22
C LYS A 259 28.96 8.72 4.13
N LYS A 260 28.22 8.76 5.25
CA LYS A 260 27.20 9.78 5.56
C LYS A 260 27.85 11.17 5.46
N GLY A 261 27.30 12.03 4.63
CA GLY A 261 27.63 13.45 4.56
C GLY A 261 26.45 14.20 3.94
N LYS A 262 26.07 15.33 4.55
CA LYS A 262 25.12 16.33 4.04
C LYS A 262 25.08 16.33 2.50
N GLN A 263 23.95 15.94 1.91
CA GLN A 263 23.78 16.04 0.46
C GLN A 263 23.81 17.53 0.09
N ALA A 264 24.84 17.88 -0.68
CA ALA A 264 24.94 19.15 -1.35
C ALA A 264 23.82 19.22 -2.38
N GLY A 265 23.14 20.36 -2.46
CA GLY A 265 21.97 20.54 -3.32
C GLY A 265 22.24 20.16 -4.78
N LEU A 266 21.22 19.56 -5.39
CA LEU A 266 21.23 19.13 -6.79
C LEU A 266 21.77 20.24 -7.71
N LYS A 267 22.82 19.94 -8.48
CA LYS A 267 23.36 20.90 -9.46
C LYS A 267 22.72 20.67 -10.83
N ALA A 268 22.53 21.74 -11.59
CA ALA A 268 22.05 21.67 -12.97
C ALA A 268 23.01 20.80 -13.81
N GLY A 269 22.47 19.79 -14.50
CA GLY A 269 23.22 18.78 -15.25
C GLY A 269 23.35 17.40 -14.59
N GLU A 270 22.89 17.24 -13.35
CA GLU A 270 22.86 15.95 -12.64
C GLU A 270 21.49 15.27 -12.72
N THR A 271 21.48 13.95 -12.89
CA THR A 271 20.24 13.14 -12.90
C THR A 271 19.51 13.22 -11.56
N ILE A 272 18.19 13.18 -11.61
CA ILE A 272 17.33 13.23 -10.43
C ILE A 272 17.24 11.83 -9.82
N GLY A 273 17.76 11.69 -8.60
CA GLY A 273 17.68 10.48 -7.78
C GLY A 273 16.52 10.50 -6.78
N ALA A 274 16.23 9.33 -6.22
CA ALA A 274 15.11 9.10 -5.30
C ALA A 274 15.20 9.91 -3.99
N ASP A 275 16.41 10.23 -3.55
CA ASP A 275 16.67 10.92 -2.29
C ASP A 275 16.75 12.45 -2.44
N HIS A 276 16.71 12.99 -3.66
CA HIS A 276 16.73 14.43 -3.90
C HIS A 276 15.45 15.12 -3.42
N ILE A 277 15.61 16.34 -2.91
CA ILE A 277 14.51 17.13 -2.35
C ILE A 277 13.71 17.82 -3.45
N LEU A 278 12.37 17.79 -3.33
CA LEU A 278 11.45 18.38 -4.31
C LEU A 278 11.77 19.85 -4.61
N GLY A 279 12.01 20.67 -3.57
CA GLY A 279 12.37 22.08 -3.73
C GLY A 279 13.68 22.30 -4.48
N GLU A 280 14.67 21.44 -4.30
CA GLU A 280 15.95 21.51 -5.02
C GLU A 280 15.80 21.11 -6.48
N ILE A 281 14.99 20.07 -6.75
CA ILE A 281 14.65 19.64 -8.11
C ILE A 281 13.94 20.75 -8.87
N LEU A 282 12.94 21.39 -8.26
CA LEU A 282 12.19 22.48 -8.89
C LEU A 282 13.04 23.74 -9.10
N ALA A 283 14.04 23.98 -8.24
CA ALA A 283 14.99 25.06 -8.42
C ALA A 283 16.00 24.77 -9.55
N ALA A 284 16.47 23.53 -9.67
CA ALA A 284 17.42 23.12 -10.70
C ALA A 284 16.76 22.90 -12.07
N TYR A 285 15.52 22.40 -12.08
CA TYR A 285 14.76 21.96 -13.26
C TYR A 285 13.29 22.40 -13.17
N PRO A 286 12.97 23.69 -13.41
CA PRO A 286 11.60 24.22 -13.30
C PRO A 286 10.56 23.47 -14.16
N GLU A 287 10.98 22.90 -15.28
CA GLU A 287 10.15 22.10 -16.19
C GLU A 287 9.63 20.79 -15.58
N THR A 288 10.18 20.35 -14.45
CA THR A 288 9.67 19.20 -13.69
C THR A 288 8.36 19.50 -12.95
N GLU A 289 7.97 20.78 -12.83
CA GLU A 289 6.72 21.20 -12.19
C GLU A 289 5.50 20.50 -12.79
N LYS A 290 5.47 20.33 -14.12
CA LYS A 290 4.36 19.66 -14.83
C LYS A 290 4.19 18.20 -14.38
N VAL A 291 5.28 17.53 -14.04
CA VAL A 291 5.28 16.13 -13.59
C VAL A 291 4.73 16.06 -12.18
N PHE A 292 5.18 16.94 -11.27
CA PHE A 292 4.62 17.02 -9.93
C PHE A 292 3.14 17.41 -9.93
N ARG A 293 2.70 18.35 -10.78
CA ARG A 293 1.28 18.68 -10.97
C ARG A 293 0.45 17.48 -11.44
N LYS A 294 0.97 16.71 -12.40
CA LYS A 294 0.31 15.52 -12.94
C LYS A 294 0.02 14.48 -11.83
N TYR A 295 0.97 14.27 -10.92
CA TYR A 295 0.86 13.23 -9.90
C TYR A 295 0.23 13.71 -8.58
N TYR A 296 0.46 14.97 -8.19
CA TYR A 296 0.10 15.47 -6.87
C TYR A 296 -0.97 16.58 -6.89
N GLY A 297 -1.37 17.05 -8.07
CA GLY A 297 -2.32 18.14 -8.26
C GLY A 297 -1.75 19.52 -7.86
N ASP A 298 -2.61 20.53 -7.87
CA ASP A 298 -2.19 21.93 -7.66
C ASP A 298 -1.76 22.24 -6.22
N GLY A 299 -2.15 21.41 -5.25
CA GLY A 299 -1.84 21.59 -3.83
C GLY A 299 -0.38 21.30 -3.47
N CYS A 300 0.37 20.59 -4.31
CA CYS A 300 1.76 20.21 -4.06
C CYS A 300 2.66 21.39 -3.70
N PHE A 301 2.48 22.52 -4.38
CA PHE A 301 3.35 23.71 -4.27
C PHE A 301 2.97 24.64 -3.11
N SER A 302 1.89 24.32 -2.40
CA SER A 302 1.47 25.04 -1.19
C SER A 302 1.79 24.26 0.09
N CYS A 303 2.31 23.04 -0.03
CA CYS A 303 2.65 22.20 1.11
C CYS A 303 4.03 22.58 1.66
N PRO A 304 4.17 22.86 2.98
CA PRO A 304 5.47 23.10 3.60
C PRO A 304 6.49 21.96 3.36
N GLY A 305 6.00 20.74 3.09
CA GLY A 305 6.82 19.56 2.83
C GLY A 305 7.69 19.65 1.56
N GLN A 306 7.31 20.45 0.56
CA GLN A 306 8.07 20.57 -0.71
C GLN A 306 9.54 20.95 -0.47
N ALA A 307 9.83 21.78 0.54
CA ALA A 307 11.18 22.24 0.84
C ALA A 307 12.04 21.20 1.59
N THR A 308 11.45 20.10 2.06
CA THR A 308 12.12 19.15 2.97
C THR A 308 11.93 17.68 2.59
N GLU A 309 11.05 17.38 1.64
CA GLU A 309 10.68 16.02 1.28
C GLU A 309 11.47 15.51 0.07
N SER A 310 11.94 14.25 0.13
CA SER A 310 12.58 13.58 -1.01
C SER A 310 11.55 13.04 -2.02
N VAL A 311 11.97 12.80 -3.27
CA VAL A 311 11.13 12.18 -4.30
C VAL A 311 10.51 10.87 -3.82
N LYS A 312 11.29 10.02 -3.17
CA LYS A 312 10.83 8.72 -2.63
C LYS A 312 9.76 8.88 -1.55
N GLN A 313 9.96 9.81 -0.61
CA GLN A 313 9.00 10.07 0.46
C GLN A 313 7.70 10.61 -0.13
N SER A 314 7.79 11.57 -1.05
CA SER A 314 6.63 12.19 -1.67
C SER A 314 5.83 11.19 -2.49
N ALA A 315 6.51 10.35 -3.28
CA ALA A 315 5.87 9.29 -4.05
C ALA A 315 5.11 8.32 -3.14
N MET A 316 5.69 7.96 -1.99
CA MET A 316 5.03 7.11 -1.00
C MET A 316 3.81 7.77 -0.37
N MET A 317 3.91 9.05 0.04
CA MET A 317 2.78 9.77 0.67
C MET A 317 1.58 9.90 -0.26
N HIS A 318 1.85 10.08 -1.57
CA HIS A 318 0.83 10.26 -2.59
C HIS A 318 0.43 8.95 -3.30
N ASN A 319 0.96 7.81 -2.84
CA ASN A 319 0.71 6.49 -3.43
C ASN A 319 1.04 6.41 -4.93
N VAL A 320 2.13 7.08 -5.33
CA VAL A 320 2.67 7.14 -6.69
C VAL A 320 3.92 6.26 -6.77
N SER A 321 4.14 5.63 -7.92
CA SER A 321 5.36 4.84 -8.15
C SER A 321 6.58 5.76 -8.20
N ALA A 322 7.50 5.59 -7.24
CA ALA A 322 8.74 6.36 -7.19
C ALA A 322 9.58 6.20 -8.47
N LYS A 323 9.57 5.01 -9.08
CA LYS A 323 10.31 4.73 -10.31
C LYS A 323 9.70 5.48 -11.51
N GLN A 324 8.37 5.49 -11.62
CA GLN A 324 7.66 6.20 -12.68
C GLN A 324 7.87 7.72 -12.56
N LEU A 325 7.71 8.23 -11.34
CA LEU A 325 7.94 9.64 -11.05
C LEU A 325 9.37 10.04 -11.40
N LEU A 326 10.38 9.28 -10.98
CA LEU A 326 11.79 9.55 -11.32
C LEU A 326 12.05 9.50 -12.82
N SER A 327 11.45 8.56 -13.54
CA SER A 327 11.59 8.48 -15.00
C SER A 327 11.05 9.73 -15.68
N GLU A 328 9.84 10.17 -15.33
CA GLU A 328 9.25 11.36 -15.93
C GLU A 328 9.94 12.66 -15.49
N LEU A 329 10.44 12.72 -14.25
CA LEU A 329 11.25 13.84 -13.77
C LEU A 329 12.55 13.97 -14.56
N ASN A 330 13.28 12.86 -14.76
CA ASN A 330 14.51 12.86 -15.54
C ASN A 330 14.24 13.20 -17.02
N GLN A 331 13.19 12.63 -17.61
CA GLN A 331 12.78 12.97 -18.97
C GLN A 331 12.42 14.45 -19.12
N ALA A 332 11.74 15.03 -18.13
CA ALA A 332 11.44 16.46 -18.11
C ALA A 332 12.70 17.30 -18.00
N ALA A 333 13.66 16.88 -17.16
CA ALA A 333 14.96 17.53 -16.97
C ALA A 333 15.97 17.31 -18.12
N GLY A 334 15.61 16.51 -19.14
CA GLY A 334 16.43 16.27 -20.33
C GLY A 334 17.40 15.08 -20.24
N PHE A 335 17.14 14.12 -19.35
CA PHE A 335 17.89 12.87 -19.19
C PHE A 335 17.08 11.65 -19.62
#